data_AF-A0A2W1AGW3-F1
#
_entry.id   AF-A0A2W1AGW3-F1
#
_cell.length_a   1.000
_cell.length_b   1.000
_cell.length_c   1.000
_cell.angle_alpha   90.00
_cell.angle_beta   90.00
_cell.angle_gamma   90.00
#
_symmetry.space_group_name_H-M   'P 1'
#
loop_
_entity.id
_entity.type
_entity.pdbx_description
1 polymer ?
#
loop_
_entity_poly.entity_id
_entity_poly.type
_entity_poly.pdbx_seq_one_letter_code
_entity_poly.pdbx_strand_id
1 'polypeptide(L)'
;MDRTQVIRAQIDQASRLIAAGPPTDEYLRWRDRSHELLTDLVGREHPLQQAFQAAVAPFDPLDAEGMQIEGAHGMQVRIQQGAQVLRRILGDND
;
A
#
# COMPACT_ATOMS: atom_id res chain seq x y z
N MET A 1 -0.71 -10.33 -19.85
CA MET A 1 0.27 -9.71 -18.93
C MET A 1 0.40 -10.63 -17.72
N ASP A 2 1.62 -10.95 -17.30
CA ASP A 2 1.84 -11.85 -16.15
C ASP A 2 1.49 -11.10 -14.85
N ARG A 3 0.52 -11.62 -14.09
CA ARG A 3 0.03 -11.01 -12.83
C ARG A 3 1.16 -10.86 -11.80
N THR A 4 2.11 -11.79 -11.76
CA THR A 4 3.29 -11.74 -10.88
C THR A 4 4.17 -10.54 -11.21
N GLN A 5 4.37 -10.25 -12.50
CA GLN A 5 5.16 -9.09 -12.93
C GLN A 5 4.48 -7.77 -12.54
N VAL A 6 3.14 -7.72 -12.58
CA VAL A 6 2.39 -6.53 -12.16
C VAL A 6 2.51 -6.28 -10.66
N ILE A 7 2.44 -7.34 -9.83
CA ILE A 7 2.65 -7.22 -8.37
C ILE A 7 4.08 -6.76 -8.06
N ARG A 8 5.10 -7.34 -8.72
CA ARG A 8 6.50 -6.92 -8.57
C ARG A 8 6.68 -5.44 -8.92
N ALA A 9 6.07 -4.98 -10.02
CA ALA A 9 6.10 -3.58 -10.41
C ALA A 9 5.44 -2.64 -9.35
N GLN A 10 4.36 -3.08 -8.67
CA GLN A 10 3.77 -2.30 -7.58
C GLN A 10 4.68 -2.24 -6.34
N ILE A 11 5.42 -3.31 -6.04
CA ILE A 11 6.40 -3.34 -4.94
C ILE A 11 7.60 -2.43 -5.25
N ASP A 12 8.08 -2.43 -6.50
CA ASP A 12 9.16 -1.55 -6.94
C ASP A 12 8.72 -0.08 -6.90
N GLN A 13 7.49 0.21 -7.34
CA GLN A 13 6.93 1.57 -7.26
C GLN A 13 6.83 2.05 -5.81
N ALA A 14 6.37 1.20 -4.88
CA ALA A 14 6.36 1.51 -3.46
C ALA A 14 7.75 1.89 -2.94
N SER A 15 8.78 1.13 -3.31
CA SER A 15 10.17 1.40 -2.92
C SER A 15 10.66 2.76 -3.44
N ARG A 16 10.30 3.12 -4.68
CA ARG A 16 10.66 4.42 -5.28
C ARG A 16 9.97 5.59 -4.58
N LEU A 17 8.69 5.45 -4.27
CA LEU A 17 7.92 6.46 -3.54
C LEU A 17 8.52 6.74 -2.17
N ILE A 18 8.91 5.70 -1.45
CA ILE A 18 9.58 5.81 -0.14
C ILE A 18 10.90 6.56 -0.27
N ALA A 19 11.73 6.19 -1.26
CA ALA A 19 13.06 6.80 -1.45
C ALA A 19 12.99 8.29 -1.85
N ALA A 20 11.98 8.67 -2.63
CA ALA A 20 11.81 10.04 -3.12
C ALA A 20 11.12 10.99 -2.11
N GLY A 21 10.44 10.43 -1.09
CA GLY A 21 9.47 11.17 -0.29
C GLY A 21 8.14 11.25 -1.07
N PRO A 22 7.12 10.45 -0.70
CA PRO A 22 5.98 10.22 -1.56
C PRO A 22 5.13 11.49 -1.71
N PRO A 23 4.95 12.04 -2.93
CA PRO A 23 3.90 13.03 -3.15
C PRO A 23 2.53 12.37 -3.04
N THR A 24 1.57 13.07 -2.44
CA THR A 24 0.22 12.54 -2.14
C THR A 24 -0.44 11.92 -3.36
N ASP A 25 -0.34 12.56 -4.54
CA ASP A 25 -0.98 12.07 -5.77
C ASP A 25 -0.39 10.76 -6.30
N GLU A 26 0.90 10.52 -6.11
CA GLU A 26 1.51 9.26 -6.54
C GLU A 26 1.22 8.13 -5.54
N TYR A 27 1.15 8.45 -4.25
CA TYR A 27 0.66 7.53 -3.24
C TYR A 27 -0.77 7.06 -3.54
N LEU A 28 -1.70 8.00 -3.81
CA LEU A 28 -3.09 7.68 -4.12
C LEU A 28 -3.21 6.82 -5.38
N ARG A 29 -2.47 7.14 -6.44
CA ARG A 29 -2.42 6.34 -7.67
C ARG A 29 -1.90 4.92 -7.43
N TRP A 30 -0.84 4.78 -6.64
CA TRP A 30 -0.30 3.47 -6.28
C TRP A 30 -1.29 2.66 -5.44
N ARG A 31 -1.95 3.29 -4.47
CA ARG A 31 -2.96 2.68 -3.60
C ARG A 31 -4.11 2.11 -4.42
N ASP A 32 -4.72 2.94 -5.26
CA ASP A 32 -5.93 2.57 -6.01
C ASP A 32 -5.61 1.45 -7.01
N ARG A 33 -4.47 1.54 -7.71
CA ARG A 33 -4.02 0.50 -8.63
C ARG A 33 -3.72 -0.82 -7.94
N SER A 34 -3.08 -0.78 -6.77
CA SER A 34 -2.78 -1.98 -5.98
C SER A 34 -4.06 -2.61 -5.42
N HIS A 35 -5.03 -1.80 -5.00
CA HIS A 35 -6.34 -2.25 -4.54
C HIS A 35 -7.15 -2.97 -5.63
N GLU A 36 -7.18 -2.40 -6.84
CA GLU A 36 -7.81 -3.03 -8.00
C GLU A 36 -7.14 -4.35 -8.35
N LEU A 37 -5.81 -4.36 -8.42
CA LEU A 37 -5.02 -5.56 -8.69
C LEU A 37 -5.32 -6.68 -7.68
N LEU A 38 -5.33 -6.34 -6.39
CA LEU A 38 -5.64 -7.30 -5.32
C LEU A 38 -7.08 -7.81 -5.41
N THR A 39 -8.03 -6.92 -5.67
CA THR A 39 -9.43 -7.29 -5.84
C THR A 39 -9.61 -8.29 -6.97
N ASP A 40 -8.94 -8.08 -8.10
CA ASP A 40 -8.97 -8.98 -9.26
C ASP A 40 -8.28 -10.32 -9.01
N LEU A 41 -7.26 -10.34 -8.14
CA LEU A 41 -6.46 -11.54 -7.86
C LEU A 41 -7.11 -12.47 -6.84
N VAL A 42 -7.56 -11.91 -5.73
CA VAL A 42 -7.99 -12.69 -4.56
C VAL A 42 -9.45 -12.44 -4.17
N GLY A 43 -10.09 -11.40 -4.73
CA GLY A 43 -11.44 -10.99 -4.37
C GLY A 43 -11.49 -10.01 -3.19
N ARG A 44 -12.60 -9.27 -3.08
CA ARG A 44 -12.78 -8.20 -2.07
C ARG A 44 -12.78 -8.71 -0.63
N GLU A 45 -13.31 -9.90 -0.41
CA GLU A 45 -13.49 -10.49 0.92
C GLU A 45 -12.24 -11.23 1.42
N HIS A 46 -11.21 -11.36 0.58
CA HIS A 46 -10.03 -12.12 0.92
C HIS A 46 -9.21 -11.42 2.03
N PRO A 47 -8.64 -12.17 3.00
CA PRO A 47 -7.87 -11.60 4.10
C PRO A 47 -6.71 -10.69 3.66
N LEU A 48 -6.03 -11.02 2.57
CA LEU A 48 -4.95 -10.18 2.02
C LEU A 48 -5.48 -8.85 1.47
N GLN A 49 -6.66 -8.83 0.85
CA GLN A 49 -7.25 -7.58 0.36
C GLN A 49 -7.71 -6.69 1.51
N GLN A 50 -8.28 -7.30 2.56
CA GLN A 50 -8.64 -6.59 3.79
C GLN A 50 -7.39 -6.04 4.51
N ALA A 51 -6.32 -6.83 4.60
CA ALA A 51 -5.06 -6.40 5.18
C ALA A 51 -4.42 -5.25 4.40
N PHE A 52 -4.46 -5.29 3.06
CA PHE A 52 -3.98 -4.19 2.24
C PHE A 52 -4.81 -2.93 2.47
N GLN A 53 -6.15 -3.04 2.45
CA GLN A 53 -7.05 -1.92 2.73
C GLN A 53 -6.77 -1.30 4.10
N ALA A 54 -6.58 -2.10 5.15
CA ALA A 54 -6.24 -1.60 6.47
C ALA A 54 -4.88 -0.89 6.51
N ALA A 55 -3.88 -1.39 5.78
CA ALA A 55 -2.54 -0.80 5.72
C ALA A 55 -2.51 0.57 5.01
N VAL A 56 -3.33 0.73 3.97
CA VAL A 56 -3.36 1.96 3.15
C VAL A 56 -4.58 2.84 3.43
N ALA A 57 -5.45 2.41 4.35
CA ALA A 57 -6.56 3.20 4.82
C ALA A 57 -6.01 4.51 5.39
N PRO A 58 -6.79 5.60 5.27
CA PRO A 58 -6.56 6.72 6.16
C PRO A 58 -6.64 6.17 7.59
N PHE A 59 -5.52 6.23 8.29
CA PHE A 59 -5.56 6.26 9.75
C PHE A 59 -6.30 7.55 10.08
N ASP A 60 -7.58 7.46 10.40
CA ASP A 60 -8.14 8.38 11.38
C ASP A 60 -7.63 7.87 12.73
N PRO A 61 -6.58 8.52 13.24
CA PRO A 61 -6.73 9.18 14.50
C PRO A 61 -6.02 10.53 14.45
N LEU A 62 -6.76 11.59 14.73
CA LEU A 62 -6.21 12.68 15.51
C LEU A 62 -5.33 12.08 16.62
N ASP A 63 -4.09 12.54 16.80
CA ASP A 63 -3.36 12.19 18.02
C ASP A 63 -4.19 12.63 19.26
N ALA A 64 -3.85 12.18 20.47
CA ALA A 64 -4.50 12.62 21.72
C ALA A 64 -4.64 14.16 21.86
N GLU A 65 -3.86 14.95 21.11
CA GLU A 65 -3.93 16.41 21.01
C GLU A 65 -4.72 16.97 19.81
N GLY A 66 -5.37 16.15 18.99
CA GLY A 66 -6.12 16.65 17.82
C GLY A 66 -5.25 16.92 16.59
N MET A 67 -3.98 16.51 16.58
CA MET A 67 -3.06 16.84 15.50
C MET A 67 -3.09 15.75 14.41
N GLN A 68 -3.28 16.17 13.16
CA GLN A 68 -3.17 15.29 12.01
C GLN A 68 -1.73 14.76 11.92
N ILE A 69 -1.56 13.43 11.91
CA ILE A 69 -0.31 12.80 11.45
C ILE A 69 -0.24 12.92 9.93
N GLU A 70 -0.32 14.15 9.41
CA GLU A 70 -0.17 14.46 8.00
C GLU A 70 1.29 14.81 7.72
N GLY A 71 1.91 14.03 6.84
CA GLY A 71 3.27 14.25 6.38
C GLY A 71 3.81 13.05 5.62
N ALA A 72 4.91 13.27 4.89
CA ALA A 72 5.58 12.24 4.08
C ALA A 72 5.88 10.95 4.88
N HIS A 73 6.15 11.08 6.18
CA HIS A 73 6.42 9.94 7.07
C HIS A 73 5.19 9.02 7.26
N GLY A 74 4.00 9.58 7.47
CA GLY A 74 2.77 8.78 7.61
C GLY A 74 2.42 8.06 6.30
N MET A 75 2.68 8.67 5.14
CA MET A 75 2.53 8.00 3.84
C MET A 75 3.58 6.90 3.64
N GLN A 76 4.82 7.14 4.05
CA GLN A 76 5.90 6.16 3.95
C GLN A 76 5.57 4.85 4.69
N VAL A 77 5.09 4.93 5.94
CA VAL A 77 4.69 3.75 6.73
C VAL A 77 3.57 2.97 6.04
N ARG A 78 2.54 3.66 5.52
CA ARG A 78 1.42 3.03 4.79
C ARG A 78 1.89 2.32 3.52
N ILE A 79 2.78 2.96 2.76
CA ILE A 79 3.37 2.37 1.56
C ILE A 79 4.16 1.11 1.93
N GLN A 80 4.96 1.16 2.99
CA GLN A 80 5.71 0.00 3.47
C GLN A 80 4.80 -1.16 3.86
N GLN A 81 3.73 -0.90 4.64
CA GLN A 81 2.79 -1.92 5.08
C GLN A 81 2.00 -2.52 3.90
N GLY A 82 1.49 -1.69 2.98
CA GLY A 82 0.79 -2.18 1.79
C GLY A 82 1.71 -3.02 0.88
N ALA A 83 2.98 -2.60 0.72
CA ALA A 83 3.96 -3.38 -0.03
C ALA A 83 4.29 -4.75 0.61
N GLN A 84 4.27 -4.86 1.94
CA GLN A 84 4.44 -6.16 2.61
C GLN A 84 3.28 -7.11 2.28
N VAL A 85 2.04 -6.61 2.21
CA VAL A 85 0.89 -7.44 1.80
C VAL A 85 1.05 -7.94 0.37
N LEU A 86 1.52 -7.09 -0.54
CA LEU A 86 1.83 -7.50 -1.92
C LEU A 86 2.92 -8.57 -1.99
N ARG A 87 3.98 -8.47 -1.16
CA ARG A 87 5.05 -9.49 -1.08
C ARG A 87 4.53 -10.84 -0.60
N ARG A 88 3.63 -10.86 0.38
CA ARG A 88 3.00 -12.11 0.87
C ARG A 88 2.27 -12.88 -0.23
N ILE A 89 1.71 -12.21 -1.24
CA ILE A 89 1.05 -12.87 -2.38
C ILE A 89 2.04 -13.61 -3.26
N LEU A 90 3.27 -13.09 -3.36
CA LEU A 90 4.35 -13.73 -4.11
C LEU A 90 4.97 -14.92 -3.36
N GLY A 91 4.60 -15.13 -2.09
CA GLY A 91 5.25 -16.11 -1.22
C GLY A 91 6.62 -15.67 -0.71
N ASP A 92 7.05 -14.44 -1.00
CA ASP A 92 8.25 -13.82 -0.44
C ASP A 92 7.98 -13.49 1.03
N ASN A 93 8.37 -14.40 1.92
CA ASN A 93 8.51 -14.15 3.35
C ASN A 93 10.00 -13.91 3.60
N ASP A 94 10.39 -12.65 3.73
CA ASP A 94 11.69 -12.26 4.27
C ASP A 94 11.78 -12.68 5.75
#